data_AF-A0AAN8RNS6-F1
#
_entry.id   AF-A0AAN8RNS6-F1
#
_cell.length_a   1.000
_cell.length_b   1.000
_cell.length_c   1.000
_cell.angle_alpha   90.00
_cell.angle_beta   90.00
_cell.angle_gamma   90.00
#
_symmetry.space_group_name_H-M   'P 1'
#
loop_
_entity.id
_entity.type
_entity.pdbx_description
1 polymer ?
#
loop_
_entity_poly.entity_id
_entity_poly.type
_entity_poly.pdbx_seq_one_letter_code
_entity_poly.pdbx_strand_id
1 'polypeptide(L)'
;MVRVKQRYLLFTILYPSGPLSTQTQSTSSKTPTESMKFHSPSPQNLTRTTLASIIRSSISTNFGDWGIGQCGSFAVKYFSPATSTGILRITRENYRTLWAALTYIRELCGQPAVIKVVRISGTIVKAELEAVKLAEEAIRRVKREVRVAKSGGAGGGDRKGVAGVFSGGKSGQPATVVDDDEQDQMVVDIVDSENEDDDDE
;
A
#
# COMPACT_ATOMS: atom_id res chain seq x y z
N MET A 1 1.27 -32.84 19.27
CA MET A 1 2.41 -31.96 18.91
C MET A 1 1.92 -30.53 18.74
N VAL A 2 2.44 -29.57 19.51
CA VAL A 2 1.93 -28.18 19.56
C VAL A 2 2.93 -27.22 18.90
N ARG A 3 2.44 -26.26 18.10
CA ARG A 3 3.26 -25.23 17.43
C ARG A 3 2.77 -23.82 17.76
N VAL A 4 3.69 -22.89 17.95
CA VAL A 4 3.36 -21.46 18.13
C VAL A 4 2.77 -20.89 16.84
N LYS A 5 1.61 -20.24 16.94
CA LYS A 5 0.94 -19.61 15.81
C LYS A 5 1.35 -18.14 15.70
N GLN A 6 1.79 -17.75 14.52
CA GLN A 6 2.21 -16.38 14.22
C GLN A 6 1.16 -15.65 13.38
N ARG A 7 1.26 -14.32 13.39
CA ARG A 7 0.50 -13.38 12.58
C ARG A 7 1.46 -12.39 11.93
N TYR A 8 1.14 -12.03 10.70
CA TYR A 8 1.88 -11.08 9.89
C TYR A 8 0.99 -9.87 9.63
N LEU A 9 1.47 -8.68 9.98
CA LEU A 9 0.76 -7.43 9.75
C LEU A 9 1.45 -6.71 8.59
N LEU A 10 0.69 -6.48 7.53
CA LEU A 10 1.08 -5.58 6.44
C LEU A 10 0.66 -4.16 6.84
N PHE A 11 1.63 -3.24 6.85
CA PHE A 11 1.38 -1.84 7.15
C PHE A 11 1.99 -0.92 6.09
N THR A 12 1.40 0.25 5.95
CA THR A 12 1.87 1.37 5.12
C THR A 12 1.97 2.62 5.98
N ILE A 13 2.97 3.44 5.72
CA ILE A 13 3.19 4.71 6.39
C ILE A 13 2.78 5.82 5.43
N LEU A 14 1.88 6.68 5.89
CA LEU A 14 1.39 7.84 5.18
C LEU A 14 2.02 9.09 5.77
N TYR A 15 2.46 10.00 4.90
CA TYR A 15 3.06 11.27 5.28
C TYR A 15 2.11 12.40 4.86
N PRO A 16 1.32 12.96 5.79
CA PRO A 16 0.35 14.02 5.47
C PRO A 16 1.01 15.37 5.17
N SER A 17 2.13 15.66 5.82
CA SER A 17 3.05 16.71 5.39
C SER A 17 4.04 16.03 4.45
N GLY A 18 4.14 16.49 3.20
CA GLY A 18 5.20 16.06 2.30
C GLY A 18 6.59 16.21 2.96
N PRO A 19 7.63 15.57 2.42
CA PRO A 19 8.93 15.49 3.08
C PRO A 19 9.44 16.90 3.39
N LEU A 20 9.69 17.19 4.67
CA LEU A 20 10.15 18.50 5.17
C LEU A 20 11.52 18.90 4.58
N SER A 21 12.19 18.00 3.86
CA SER A 21 13.55 18.17 3.34
C SER A 21 13.64 18.58 1.85
N THR A 22 12.54 18.91 1.17
CA THR A 22 12.63 19.32 -0.25
C THR A 22 11.63 20.41 -0.61
N GLN A 23 11.61 21.50 0.16
CA GLN A 23 11.31 22.82 -0.42
C GLN A 23 12.53 23.33 -1.20
N THR A 24 13.01 22.55 -2.15
CA THR A 24 13.80 23.09 -3.26
C THR A 24 12.86 23.10 -4.44
N GLN A 25 12.43 24.30 -4.80
CA GLN A 25 11.64 24.61 -5.96
C GLN A 25 12.22 23.88 -7.18
N SER A 26 11.64 22.73 -7.52
CA SER A 26 11.96 22.01 -8.74
C SER A 26 10.78 22.21 -9.69
N THR A 27 11.06 23.01 -10.71
CA THR A 27 10.22 23.45 -11.80
C THR A 27 9.87 22.28 -12.73
N SER A 28 9.05 21.33 -12.27
CA SER A 28 8.46 20.32 -13.16
C SER A 28 6.96 20.15 -12.92
N SER A 29 6.22 20.42 -13.99
CA SER A 29 4.79 20.72 -14.07
C SER A 29 3.90 19.47 -14.10
N LYS A 30 3.98 18.61 -13.08
CA LYS A 30 2.99 17.54 -12.88
C LYS A 30 2.35 17.72 -11.52
N THR A 31 1.17 18.32 -11.47
CA THR A 31 0.36 18.39 -10.26
C THR A 31 0.22 16.98 -9.68
N PRO A 32 0.74 16.71 -8.46
CA PRO A 32 0.62 15.39 -7.87
C PRO A 32 -0.87 15.07 -7.70
N THR A 33 -1.31 13.93 -8.25
CA THR A 33 -2.67 13.49 -8.09
C THR A 33 -3.00 13.29 -6.61
N GLU A 34 -4.26 13.51 -6.24
CA GLU A 34 -4.72 13.43 -4.83
C GLU A 34 -4.29 12.13 -4.13
N SER A 35 -4.22 11.01 -4.86
CA SER A 35 -3.80 9.71 -4.34
C SER A 35 -2.30 9.62 -4.02
N MET A 36 -1.44 10.40 -4.67
CA MET A 36 0.01 10.40 -4.47
C MET A 36 0.46 11.32 -3.33
N LYS A 37 -0.36 12.31 -2.94
CA LYS A 37 0.01 13.32 -1.93
C LYS A 37 0.42 12.71 -0.58
N PHE A 38 -0.24 11.62 -0.17
CA PHE A 38 0.00 10.96 1.11
C PHE A 38 1.08 9.87 1.07
N HIS A 39 1.45 9.41 -0.12
CA HIS A 39 2.39 8.31 -0.34
C HIS A 39 3.75 8.88 -0.75
N SER A 40 4.41 9.56 0.20
CA SER A 40 5.79 10.00 0.04
C SER A 40 6.76 8.88 0.44
N PRO A 41 7.93 8.76 -0.23
CA PRO A 41 9.01 7.93 0.27
C PRO A 41 9.44 8.40 1.66
N SER A 42 9.79 7.43 2.51
CA SER A 42 10.32 7.67 3.84
C SER A 42 11.80 8.08 3.77
N PRO A 43 12.30 8.89 4.73
CA PRO A 43 13.71 9.27 4.76
C PRO A 43 14.61 8.05 4.96
N GLN A 44 15.80 8.07 4.36
CA GLN A 44 16.75 6.94 4.41
C GLN A 44 17.23 6.56 5.83
N ASN A 45 17.06 7.45 6.81
CA ASN A 45 17.33 7.17 8.22
C ASN A 45 16.35 6.12 8.82
N LEU A 46 15.19 5.92 8.19
CA LEU A 46 14.21 4.96 8.68
C LEU A 46 14.60 3.53 8.29
N THR A 47 15.37 2.89 9.16
CA THR A 47 15.84 1.51 9.04
C THR A 47 14.92 0.56 9.80
N ARG A 48 14.93 -0.74 9.48
CA ARG A 48 14.18 -1.78 10.22
C ARG A 48 14.41 -1.73 11.73
N THR A 49 15.65 -1.49 12.15
CA THR A 49 16.04 -1.41 13.57
C THR A 49 15.48 -0.17 14.25
N THR A 50 15.55 1.00 13.60
CA THR A 50 15.01 2.24 14.16
C THR A 50 13.49 2.17 14.24
N LEU A 51 12.83 1.63 13.22
CA LEU A 51 11.39 1.36 13.25
C LEU A 51 11.00 0.41 14.39
N ALA A 52 11.76 -0.67 14.61
CA ALA A 52 11.50 -1.58 15.73
C ALA A 52 11.68 -0.88 17.09
N SER A 53 12.68 -0.01 17.23
CA SER A 53 12.88 0.79 18.45
C SER A 53 11.70 1.74 18.71
N ILE A 54 11.25 2.46 17.68
CA ILE A 54 10.11 3.38 17.77
C ILE A 54 8.83 2.63 18.17
N ILE A 55 8.57 1.47 17.57
CA ILE A 55 7.41 0.65 17.92
C ILE A 55 7.50 0.18 19.36
N ARG A 56 8.67 -0.26 19.85
CA ARG A 56 8.85 -0.63 21.26
C ARG A 56 8.63 0.54 22.21
N SER A 57 9.11 1.72 21.86
CA SER A 57 8.87 2.95 22.62
C SER A 57 7.36 3.27 22.68
N SER A 58 6.65 3.19 21.55
CA SER A 58 5.20 3.36 21.50
C SER A 58 4.46 2.33 22.38
N ILE A 59 4.87 1.06 22.36
CA ILE A 59 4.27 0.03 23.21
C ILE A 59 4.50 0.35 24.69
N SER A 60 5.72 0.73 25.07
CA SER A 60 6.06 1.08 26.45
C SER A 60 5.23 2.26 26.96
N THR A 61 5.13 3.34 26.17
CA THR A 61 4.38 4.54 26.57
C THR A 61 2.87 4.28 26.69
N ASN A 62 2.29 3.45 25.81
CA ASN A 62 0.84 3.24 25.77
C ASN A 62 0.35 2.07 26.65
N PHE A 63 1.15 1.01 26.80
CA PHE A 63 0.77 -0.23 27.49
C PHE A 63 1.67 -0.58 28.67
N GLY A 64 2.70 0.22 28.95
CA GLY A 64 3.65 0.00 30.04
C GLY A 64 4.50 -1.26 29.89
N ASP A 65 5.04 -1.70 31.01
CA ASP A 65 5.92 -2.87 31.10
C ASP A 65 5.19 -4.19 30.77
N TRP A 66 3.89 -4.24 31.02
CA TRP A 66 3.07 -5.39 30.64
C TRP A 66 2.99 -5.54 29.12
N GLY A 67 2.77 -4.43 28.41
CA GLY A 67 2.70 -4.41 26.95
C GLY A 67 4.02 -4.81 26.30
N ILE A 68 5.15 -4.31 26.80
CA ILE A 68 6.46 -4.67 26.27
C ILE A 68 6.81 -6.13 26.56
N GLY A 69 6.43 -6.67 27.72
CA GLY A 69 6.62 -8.08 28.06
C GLY A 69 5.84 -9.02 27.12
N GLN A 70 4.59 -8.67 26.81
CA GLN A 70 3.74 -9.48 25.92
C GLN A 70 4.10 -9.32 24.44
N CYS A 71 4.28 -8.10 23.98
CA CYS A 71 4.46 -7.80 22.55
C CYS A 71 5.91 -7.70 22.12
N GLY A 72 6.87 -7.64 23.04
CA GLY A 72 8.30 -7.36 22.75
C GLY A 72 8.97 -8.34 21.79
N SER A 73 8.41 -9.55 21.63
CA SER A 73 8.88 -10.58 20.71
C SER A 73 8.45 -10.37 19.23
N PHE A 74 7.99 -9.18 18.85
CA PHE A 74 7.72 -8.87 17.45
C PHE A 74 9.01 -8.71 16.63
N ALA A 75 8.94 -8.98 15.34
CA ALA A 75 10.06 -8.80 14.41
C ALA A 75 9.61 -8.11 13.11
N VAL A 76 10.36 -7.10 12.68
CA VAL A 76 10.18 -6.46 11.36
C VAL A 76 10.83 -7.37 10.32
N LYS A 77 10.02 -8.02 9.48
CA LYS A 77 10.52 -8.95 8.46
C LYS A 77 10.91 -8.22 7.19
N TYR A 78 10.12 -7.25 6.79
CA TYR A 78 10.33 -6.47 5.58
C TYR A 78 9.99 -5.01 5.85
N PHE A 79 10.77 -4.12 5.29
CA PHE A 79 10.47 -2.69 5.23
C PHE A 79 11.16 -2.11 3.99
N SER A 80 10.39 -1.41 3.16
CA SER A 80 10.90 -0.68 2.00
C SER A 80 10.75 0.82 2.24
N PRO A 81 11.85 1.58 2.31
CA PRO A 81 11.77 3.03 2.46
C PRO A 81 11.14 3.75 1.27
N ALA A 82 11.26 3.18 0.07
CA ALA A 82 10.75 3.76 -1.17
C ALA A 82 9.21 3.79 -1.23
N THR A 83 8.58 2.69 -0.82
CA THR A 83 7.12 2.55 -0.80
C THR A 83 6.52 2.85 0.58
N SER A 84 7.37 3.03 1.59
CA SER A 84 6.96 3.25 2.98
C SER A 84 6.03 2.13 3.51
N THR A 85 6.23 0.89 3.04
CA THR A 85 5.45 -0.29 3.43
C THR A 85 6.33 -1.32 4.13
N GLY A 86 5.74 -2.13 5.00
CA GLY A 86 6.46 -3.16 5.72
C GLY A 86 5.58 -4.30 6.23
N ILE A 87 6.26 -5.38 6.64
CA ILE A 87 5.65 -6.57 7.21
C ILE A 87 6.22 -6.83 8.59
N LEU A 88 5.34 -6.89 9.59
CA LEU A 88 5.66 -7.24 10.98
C LEU A 88 5.22 -8.67 11.27
N ARG A 89 6.01 -9.39 12.05
CA ARG A 89 5.69 -10.71 12.60
C ARG A 89 5.46 -10.61 14.10
N ILE A 90 4.38 -11.20 14.59
CA ILE A 90 4.04 -11.31 16.01
C ILE A 90 3.33 -12.63 16.32
N THR A 91 3.18 -12.98 17.60
CA THR A 91 2.34 -14.08 18.07
C THR A 91 0.86 -13.82 17.81
N ARG A 92 0.06 -14.89 17.67
CA ARG A 92 -1.38 -14.79 17.40
C ARG A 92 -2.18 -14.13 18.54
N GLU A 93 -1.70 -14.18 19.76
CA GLU A 93 -2.46 -13.62 20.90
C GLU A 93 -2.27 -12.11 21.00
N ASN A 94 -1.08 -11.61 20.66
CA ASN A 94 -0.67 -10.23 20.97
C ASN A 94 -0.73 -9.27 19.76
N TYR A 95 -1.22 -9.73 18.60
CA TYR A 95 -1.27 -8.87 17.40
C TYR A 95 -2.20 -7.66 17.55
N ARG A 96 -3.25 -7.74 18.40
CA ARG A 96 -4.20 -6.64 18.62
C ARG A 96 -3.54 -5.49 19.36
N THR A 97 -2.73 -5.80 20.37
CA THR A 97 -1.96 -4.81 21.14
C THR A 97 -0.91 -4.14 20.24
N LEU A 98 -0.20 -4.92 19.42
CA LEU A 98 0.73 -4.34 18.44
C LEU A 98 0.01 -3.47 17.41
N TRP A 99 -1.15 -3.89 16.91
CA TRP A 99 -1.94 -3.08 15.98
C TRP A 99 -2.35 -1.75 16.62
N ALA A 100 -2.86 -1.76 17.85
CA ALA A 100 -3.19 -0.54 18.58
C ALA A 100 -1.93 0.34 18.78
N ALA A 101 -0.79 -0.24 19.16
CA ALA A 101 0.46 0.49 19.32
C ALA A 101 0.93 1.19 18.03
N LEU A 102 0.71 0.56 16.86
CA LEU A 102 1.03 1.18 15.56
C LEU A 102 0.17 2.41 15.30
N THR A 103 -1.11 2.39 15.67
CA THR A 103 -2.02 3.52 15.45
C THR A 103 -1.72 4.74 16.32
N TYR A 104 -1.01 4.56 17.44
CA TYR A 104 -0.60 5.65 18.32
C TYR A 104 0.70 6.35 17.87
N ILE A 105 1.41 5.79 16.89
CA ILE A 105 2.61 6.43 16.36
C ILE A 105 2.18 7.61 15.47
N ARG A 106 2.49 8.83 15.92
CA ARG A 106 2.18 10.09 15.22
C ARG A 106 3.37 10.71 14.50
N GLU A 107 4.57 10.30 14.88
CA GLU A 107 5.82 10.83 14.33
C GLU A 107 6.83 9.71 14.09
N LEU A 108 7.58 9.84 13.00
CA LEU A 108 8.67 8.95 12.63
C LEU A 108 9.87 9.81 12.25
N CYS A 109 10.97 9.69 13.00
CA CYS A 109 12.22 10.41 12.74
C CYS A 109 12.03 11.94 12.58
N GLY A 110 11.17 12.56 13.40
CA GLY A 110 10.90 14.00 13.35
C GLY A 110 9.99 14.45 12.21
N GLN A 111 9.32 13.52 11.52
CA GLN A 111 8.28 13.81 10.53
C GLN A 111 6.93 13.29 11.01
N PRO A 112 5.84 14.09 10.88
CA PRO A 112 4.50 13.61 11.19
C PRO A 112 4.14 12.49 10.22
N ALA A 113 3.75 11.34 10.75
CA ALA A 113 3.49 10.15 9.97
C ALA A 113 2.33 9.35 10.58
N VAL A 114 1.54 8.73 9.72
CA VAL A 114 0.41 7.90 10.12
C VAL A 114 0.66 6.48 9.65
N ILE A 115 0.70 5.53 10.57
CA ILE A 115 0.83 4.12 10.22
C ILE A 115 -0.56 3.51 10.04
N LYS A 116 -0.84 3.06 8.82
CA LYS A 116 -2.05 2.32 8.47
C LYS A 116 -1.73 0.83 8.35
N VAL A 117 -2.37 0.02 9.19
CA VAL A 117 -2.37 -1.44 9.01
C VAL A 117 -3.40 -1.80 7.95
N VAL A 118 -2.94 -2.46 6.89
CA VAL A 118 -3.76 -2.81 5.72
C VAL A 118 -4.40 -4.18 5.92
N ARG A 119 -3.58 -5.17 6.27
CA ARG A 119 -4.01 -6.57 6.31
C ARG A 119 -3.27 -7.34 7.38
N ILE A 120 -3.96 -8.35 7.93
CA ILE A 120 -3.40 -9.31 8.87
C ILE A 120 -3.51 -10.70 8.25
N SER A 121 -2.39 -11.41 8.20
CA SER A 121 -2.25 -12.71 7.58
C SER A 121 -1.67 -13.75 8.54
N GLY A 122 -1.97 -15.03 8.31
CA GLY A 122 -1.40 -16.13 9.09
C GLY A 122 -0.03 -16.59 8.58
N THR A 123 0.22 -16.45 7.28
CA THR A 123 1.47 -16.82 6.60
C THR A 123 2.06 -15.59 5.92
N ILE A 124 3.39 -15.56 5.77
CA ILE A 124 4.09 -14.46 5.11
C ILE A 124 3.73 -14.38 3.63
N VAL A 125 3.61 -15.52 2.95
CA VAL A 125 3.22 -15.61 1.53
C VAL A 125 1.89 -14.90 1.26
N LYS A 126 0.90 -15.06 2.16
CA LYS A 126 -0.38 -14.33 2.02
C LYS A 126 -0.25 -12.83 2.27
N ALA A 127 0.68 -12.40 3.13
CA ALA A 127 0.95 -10.98 3.34
C ALA A 127 1.65 -10.36 2.12
N GLU A 128 2.54 -11.11 1.48
CA GLU A 128 3.26 -10.69 0.27
C GLU A 128 2.32 -10.57 -0.93
N LEU A 129 1.48 -11.58 -1.18
CA LEU A 129 0.46 -11.51 -2.24
C LEU A 129 -0.48 -10.31 -2.08
N GLU A 130 -0.89 -10.02 -0.84
CA GLU A 130 -1.72 -8.85 -0.53
C GLU A 130 -0.95 -7.53 -0.70
N ALA A 131 0.36 -7.51 -0.42
CA ALA A 131 1.21 -6.34 -0.66
C ALA A 131 1.34 -6.04 -2.15
N VAL A 132 1.51 -7.07 -2.98
CA VAL A 132 1.55 -6.95 -4.45
C VAL A 132 0.20 -6.45 -4.96
N LYS A 133 -0.91 -7.06 -4.52
CA LYS A 133 -2.26 -6.63 -4.91
C LYS A 133 -2.53 -5.16 -4.56
N LEU A 134 -2.08 -4.71 -3.38
CA LEU A 134 -2.21 -3.32 -2.97
C LEU A 134 -1.38 -2.38 -3.87
N ALA A 135 -0.15 -2.78 -4.21
CA ALA A 135 0.72 -1.99 -5.09
C ALA A 135 0.10 -1.86 -6.50
N GLU A 136 -0.43 -2.94 -7.05
CA GLU A 136 -1.13 -2.93 -8.34
C GLU A 136 -2.38 -2.05 -8.31
N GLU A 137 -3.16 -2.09 -7.23
CA GLU A 137 -4.33 -1.25 -7.06
C GLU A 137 -3.95 0.24 -6.98
N ALA A 138 -2.88 0.56 -6.25
CA ALA A 138 -2.35 1.92 -6.18
C ALA A 138 -1.91 2.43 -7.56
N ILE A 139 -1.20 1.62 -8.33
CA ILE A 139 -0.78 1.95 -9.71
C ILE A 139 -2.01 2.12 -10.62
N ARG A 140 -2.99 1.23 -10.54
CA ARG A 140 -4.24 1.29 -11.32
C ARG A 140 -5.02 2.57 -11.02
N ARG A 141 -5.07 2.98 -9.76
CA ARG A 141 -5.71 4.23 -9.33
C ARG A 141 -5.00 5.46 -9.91
N VAL A 142 -3.68 5.53 -9.79
CA VAL A 142 -2.89 6.64 -10.35
C VAL A 142 -3.05 6.70 -11.88
N LYS A 143 -3.01 5.55 -12.57
CA LYS A 143 -3.20 5.48 -14.03
C LYS A 143 -4.58 5.98 -14.47
N ARG A 144 -5.64 5.69 -13.70
CA ARG A 144 -6.99 6.21 -13.95
C ARG A 144 -7.05 7.72 -13.79
N GLU A 145 -6.48 8.25 -12.70
CA GLU A 145 -6.45 9.71 -12.44
C GLU A 145 -5.69 10.46 -13.54
N VAL A 146 -4.57 9.91 -14.02
CA VAL A 146 -3.81 10.49 -15.15
C VAL A 146 -4.60 10.43 -16.47
N ARG A 147 -5.33 9.35 -16.73
CA ARG A 147 -6.20 9.24 -17.93
C ARG A 147 -7.32 10.29 -17.91
N VAL A 148 -7.99 10.47 -16.77
CA VAL A 148 -9.04 11.49 -16.60
C VAL A 148 -8.47 12.91 -16.79
N ALA A 149 -7.29 13.18 -16.25
CA ALA A 149 -6.62 14.47 -16.45
C ALA A 149 -6.24 14.74 -17.93
N LYS A 150 -5.96 13.69 -18.71
CA LYS A 150 -5.69 13.79 -20.15
C LYS A 150 -6.96 13.90 -20.99
N SER A 151 -8.02 13.16 -20.68
CA SER A 151 -9.29 13.21 -21.43
C SER A 151 -10.12 14.47 -21.11
N GLY A 152 -9.98 15.04 -19.91
CA GLY A 152 -10.57 16.32 -19.53
C GLY A 152 -9.89 17.56 -20.16
N GLY A 153 -8.82 17.37 -20.94
CA GLY A 153 -8.10 18.43 -21.65
C GLY A 153 -8.54 18.66 -23.11
N ALA A 154 -9.49 17.87 -23.63
CA ALA A 154 -10.02 17.99 -24.98
C ALA A 154 -11.49 18.46 -24.98
N GLY A 155 -11.74 19.62 -24.36
CA GLY A 155 -13.10 20.17 -24.26
C GLY A 155 -13.11 21.57 -23.66
N GLY A 156 -12.52 22.53 -24.35
CA GLY A 156 -12.88 23.93 -24.13
C GLY A 156 -14.29 24.16 -24.65
N GLY A 157 -15.25 24.48 -23.78
CA GLY A 157 -16.60 24.85 -24.20
C GLY A 157 -17.69 24.48 -23.20
N ASP A 158 -18.13 25.51 -22.48
CA ASP A 158 -19.43 25.64 -21.84
C ASP A 158 -19.73 25.06 -20.45
N ARG A 159 -20.19 26.02 -19.65
CA ARG A 159 -20.64 25.91 -18.27
C ARG A 159 -22.00 25.22 -18.28
N LYS A 160 -22.12 24.04 -17.68
CA LYS A 160 -23.39 23.63 -17.04
C LYS A 160 -23.12 22.66 -15.90
N GLY A 161 -23.13 23.22 -14.69
CA GLY A 161 -22.98 22.46 -13.46
C GLY A 161 -24.10 21.43 -13.29
N VAL A 162 -23.74 20.33 -12.62
CA VAL A 162 -24.49 19.68 -11.52
C VAL A 162 -26.00 19.98 -11.48
N ALA A 163 -26.74 19.56 -12.51
CA ALA A 163 -28.21 19.72 -12.54
C ALA A 163 -28.95 18.62 -13.33
N GLY A 164 -28.31 17.48 -13.60
CA GLY A 164 -28.89 16.44 -14.48
C GLY A 164 -29.29 15.11 -13.84
N VAL A 165 -28.92 14.85 -12.57
CA VAL A 165 -29.05 13.50 -11.99
C VAL A 165 -30.37 13.28 -11.21
N PHE A 166 -31.20 14.30 -10.99
CA PHE A 166 -32.39 14.22 -10.12
C PHE A 166 -33.73 14.69 -10.73
N SER A 167 -33.94 14.55 -12.04
CA SER A 167 -35.28 14.59 -12.65
C SER A 167 -35.34 13.48 -13.70
N GLY A 168 -36.14 12.42 -13.63
CA GLY A 168 -37.53 12.34 -13.25
C GLY A 168 -38.30 11.77 -14.46
N GLY A 169 -38.69 10.49 -14.40
CA GLY A 169 -39.88 9.97 -15.10
C GLY A 169 -39.78 9.47 -16.55
N LYS A 170 -39.95 8.14 -16.68
CA LYS A 170 -40.62 7.35 -17.74
C LYS A 170 -39.89 6.89 -19.03
N SER A 171 -39.85 5.55 -19.12
CA SER A 171 -40.05 4.63 -20.25
C SER A 171 -38.98 4.49 -21.35
N GLY A 172 -38.38 3.29 -21.41
CA GLY A 172 -37.72 2.71 -22.60
C GLY A 172 -36.44 1.93 -22.26
N GLN A 173 -36.53 0.61 -22.04
CA GLN A 173 -35.38 -0.31 -22.02
C GLN A 173 -34.74 -0.43 -23.42
N PRO A 174 -33.56 -1.09 -23.58
CA PRO A 174 -32.40 -1.22 -22.69
C PRO A 174 -31.09 -0.83 -23.43
N ALA A 175 -30.04 -0.44 -22.70
CA ALA A 175 -28.67 -0.44 -23.25
C ALA A 175 -27.78 -1.23 -22.30
N THR A 176 -27.65 -2.52 -22.59
CA THR A 176 -26.57 -3.36 -22.11
C THR A 176 -25.26 -2.72 -22.55
N VAL A 177 -24.51 -2.16 -21.60
CA VAL A 177 -23.08 -1.93 -21.83
C VAL A 177 -22.47 -3.32 -21.80
N VAL A 178 -22.18 -3.83 -22.98
CA VAL A 178 -21.38 -5.01 -23.20
C VAL A 178 -19.97 -4.62 -22.77
N ASP A 179 -19.54 -5.07 -21.59
CA ASP A 179 -18.12 -5.10 -21.23
C ASP A 179 -17.47 -6.19 -22.09
N ASP A 180 -17.14 -5.82 -23.32
CA ASP A 180 -16.28 -6.60 -24.23
C ASP A 180 -14.83 -6.23 -23.88
N ASP A 181 -14.32 -6.80 -22.78
CA ASP A 181 -12.89 -6.93 -22.55
C ASP A 181 -12.57 -8.42 -22.70
N GLU A 182 -12.20 -8.78 -23.92
CA GLU A 182 -11.66 -10.08 -24.28
C GLU A 182 -10.55 -10.50 -23.31
N GLN A 183 -10.53 -11.81 -23.06
CA GLN A 183 -9.59 -12.48 -22.19
C GLN A 183 -8.17 -12.36 -22.77
N ASP A 184 -7.41 -11.35 -22.35
CA ASP A 184 -5.95 -11.36 -22.42
C ASP A 184 -5.41 -12.30 -21.32
N GLN A 185 -5.64 -13.59 -21.54
CA GLN A 185 -4.94 -14.66 -20.86
C GLN A 185 -3.52 -14.66 -21.41
N MET A 186 -2.60 -13.92 -20.77
CA MET A 186 -1.17 -14.08 -21.03
C MET A 186 -0.77 -15.49 -20.57
N VAL A 187 -0.86 -16.45 -21.49
CA VAL A 187 -0.14 -17.72 -21.43
C VAL A 187 1.34 -17.34 -21.38
N VAL A 188 1.97 -17.60 -20.24
CA VAL A 188 3.41 -17.53 -20.11
C VAL A 188 3.94 -18.77 -20.82
N ASP A 189 4.36 -18.63 -22.08
CA ASP A 189 5.13 -19.65 -22.78
C ASP A 189 6.44 -19.85 -22.00
N ILE A 190 6.45 -20.89 -21.17
CA ILE A 190 7.68 -21.51 -20.70
C ILE A 190 8.31 -22.11 -21.95
N VAL A 191 9.27 -21.39 -22.52
CA VAL A 191 10.28 -21.95 -23.40
C VAL A 191 11.04 -23.00 -22.58
N ASP A 192 10.66 -24.26 -22.79
CA ASP A 192 11.41 -25.42 -22.37
C ASP A 192 12.73 -25.40 -23.15
N SER A 193 13.80 -24.95 -22.49
CA SER A 193 15.15 -25.21 -22.95
C SER A 193 15.48 -26.66 -22.61
N GLU A 194 14.93 -27.58 -23.40
CA GLU A 194 15.48 -28.93 -23.47
C GLU A 194 16.81 -28.85 -24.23
N ASN A 195 17.84 -29.21 -23.49
CA ASN A 195 19.23 -29.30 -23.86
C ASN A 195 19.40 -30.28 -25.04
N GLU A 196 20.09 -29.83 -26.08
CA GLU A 196 20.59 -30.67 -27.17
C GLU A 196 21.61 -31.67 -26.60
N ASP A 197 21.20 -32.93 -26.47
CA ASP A 197 22.12 -34.06 -26.45
C ASP A 197 21.87 -34.83 -27.75
N ASP A 198 22.55 -34.41 -28.83
CA ASP A 198 22.75 -35.22 -30.04
C ASP A 198 24.07 -36.00 -29.89
N ASP A 199 23.96 -37.30 -30.13
CA ASP A 199 24.99 -38.33 -30.10
C ASP A 199 26.08 -38.19 -31.19
N ASP A 200 27.18 -38.91 -30.95
CA ASP A 200 28.18 -39.47 -31.89
C ASP A 200 29.35 -38.59 -32.43
N GLU A 201 30.53 -38.73 -31.80
CA GLU A 201 31.76 -39.38 -32.37
C GLU A 201 32.87 -39.58 -31.33
#